data_AF-A0A967WUM7-F1
#
_entry.id   AF-A0A967WUM7-F1
#
_cell.length_a   1.000
_cell.length_b   1.000
_cell.length_c   1.000
_cell.angle_alpha   90.00
_cell.angle_beta   90.00
_cell.angle_gamma   90.00
#
_symmetry.space_group_name_H-M   'P 1'
#
loop_
_entity.id
_entity.type
_entity.pdbx_description
1 polymer ?
#
loop_
_entity_poly.entity_id
_entity_poly.type
_entity_poly.pdbx_seq_one_letter_code
_entity_poly.pdbx_strand_id
1 'polypeptide(L)'
;HFAEHLLFKSTRIHSQRELFAAVERLGGVLEAGTTKEYTALWAVTPRQGLVVAVDVLAEVLTAPALREEDFWEEKLVVLEEMRR
;
A
#
# COMPACT_ATOMS: atom_id res chain seq x y z
N HIS A 1 -4.91 8.18 7.26
CA HIS A 1 -5.95 7.19 6.98
C HIS A 1 -6.29 7.11 5.50
N PHE A 2 -7.10 8.01 4.93
CA PHE A 2 -7.51 7.86 3.52
C PHE A 2 -6.34 7.87 2.53
N ALA A 3 -5.35 8.74 2.73
CA ALA A 3 -4.16 8.78 1.88
C ALA A 3 -3.39 7.46 1.90
N GLU A 4 -3.28 6.81 3.05
CA GLU A 4 -2.63 5.51 3.21
C GLU A 4 -3.34 4.41 2.40
N HIS A 5 -4.68 4.38 2.45
CA HIS A 5 -5.49 3.46 1.63
C HIS A 5 -5.22 3.67 0.14
N LEU A 6 -5.25 4.92 -0.32
CA LEU A 6 -5.03 5.24 -1.73
C LEU A 6 -3.62 4.92 -2.21
N LEU A 7 -2.60 5.14 -1.37
CA LEU A 7 -1.21 4.81 -1.70
C LEU A 7 -1.06 3.30 -1.97
N PHE A 8 -1.79 2.45 -1.24
CA PHE A 8 -1.75 1.01 -1.40
C PHE A 8 -2.72 0.43 -2.45
N LYS A 9 -3.54 1.24 -3.14
CA LYS A 9 -4.48 0.74 -4.16
C LYS A 9 -3.78 0.38 -5.47
N SER A 10 -3.14 1.32 -6.12
CA SER A 10 -2.37 1.01 -7.33
C SER A 10 -1.32 2.08 -7.57
N THR A 11 -0.29 1.71 -8.32
CA THR A 11 0.69 2.66 -8.83
C THR A 11 0.43 2.88 -10.32
N ARG A 12 1.16 3.81 -10.90
CA ARG A 12 1.16 4.03 -12.36
C ARG A 12 1.75 2.85 -13.14
N ILE A 13 2.40 1.91 -12.46
CA ILE A 13 3.17 0.83 -13.07
C ILE A 13 2.51 -0.53 -12.78
N HIS A 14 2.16 -0.78 -11.53
CA HIS A 14 1.63 -2.05 -11.04
C HIS A 14 0.29 -1.87 -10.32
N SER A 15 -0.58 -2.87 -10.46
CA SER A 15 -1.80 -3.00 -9.67
C SER A 15 -1.51 -3.36 -8.21
N GLN A 16 -2.49 -3.16 -7.32
CA GLN A 16 -2.43 -3.63 -5.92
C GLN A 16 -1.91 -5.06 -5.84
N ARG A 17 -2.56 -5.94 -6.63
CA ARG A 17 -2.33 -7.37 -6.58
C ARG A 17 -0.91 -7.73 -6.98
N GLU A 18 -0.33 -7.01 -7.95
CA GLU A 18 1.05 -7.22 -8.38
C GLU A 18 2.05 -6.77 -7.31
N LEU A 19 1.84 -5.60 -6.69
CA LEU A 19 2.68 -5.10 -5.60
C LEU A 19 2.71 -6.05 -4.40
N PHE A 20 1.53 -6.50 -3.96
CA PHE A 20 1.41 -7.45 -2.86
C PHE A 20 2.03 -8.81 -3.25
N ALA A 21 1.71 -9.34 -4.42
CA ALA A 21 2.26 -10.62 -4.87
C ALA A 21 3.80 -10.59 -5.01
N ALA A 22 4.40 -9.47 -5.38
CA ALA A 22 5.86 -9.33 -5.49
C ALA A 22 6.56 -9.57 -4.14
N VAL A 23 5.95 -9.10 -3.04
CA VAL A 23 6.49 -9.26 -1.68
C VAL A 23 6.06 -10.60 -1.05
N GLU A 24 4.80 -10.99 -1.19
CA GLU A 24 4.25 -12.22 -0.62
C GLU A 24 4.91 -13.50 -1.15
N ARG A 25 5.24 -13.53 -2.45
CA ARG A 25 5.94 -14.69 -3.06
C ARG A 25 7.33 -14.94 -2.46
N LEU A 26 7.91 -13.94 -1.80
CA LEU A 26 9.19 -14.03 -1.11
C LEU A 26 9.02 -14.29 0.39
N GLY A 27 7.78 -14.53 0.85
CA GLY A 27 7.43 -14.73 2.26
C GLY A 27 7.36 -13.44 3.07
N GLY A 28 7.25 -12.28 2.40
CA GLY A 28 7.09 -10.99 3.06
C GLY A 28 5.64 -10.53 3.16
N VAL A 29 5.44 -9.44 3.90
CA VAL A 29 4.17 -8.72 4.02
C VAL A 29 4.42 -7.23 3.82
N LEU A 30 3.42 -6.53 3.28
CA LEU A 30 3.37 -5.08 3.15
C LEU A 30 2.25 -4.55 4.03
N GLU A 31 2.55 -3.53 4.83
CA GLU A 31 1.60 -2.95 5.76
C GLU A 31 1.73 -1.42 5.81
N ALA A 32 0.69 -0.82 6.38
CA ALA A 32 0.43 0.59 6.38
C ALA A 32 -0.19 0.99 7.72
N GLY A 33 0.06 2.21 8.17
CA GLY A 33 -0.61 2.75 9.34
C GLY A 33 -0.42 4.24 9.49
N THR A 34 -1.50 4.95 9.81
CA THR A 34 -1.49 6.40 10.08
C THR A 34 -1.84 6.67 11.52
N THR A 35 -0.98 7.45 12.18
CA THR A 35 -1.24 8.06 13.48
C THR A 35 -1.57 9.55 13.32
N LYS A 36 -1.70 10.27 14.44
CA LYS A 36 -1.85 11.74 14.41
C LYS A 36 -0.60 12.46 13.92
N GLU A 37 0.57 11.84 14.04
CA GLU A 37 1.86 12.50 13.84
C GLU A 37 2.59 12.01 12.59
N TYR A 38 2.35 10.77 12.17
CA TYR A 38 3.03 10.19 11.01
C TYR A 38 2.18 9.11 10.34
N THR A 39 2.50 8.88 9.06
CA THR A 39 2.08 7.70 8.30
C THR A 39 3.30 6.83 8.05
N ALA A 40 3.17 5.55 8.36
CA ALA A 40 4.17 4.53 8.10
C ALA A 40 3.70 3.61 6.97
N LEU A 41 4.60 3.32 6.06
CA LEU A 41 4.49 2.26 5.06
C LEU A 41 5.71 1.37 5.28
N TRP A 42 5.51 0.09 5.51
CA TRP A 42 6.62 -0.81 5.80
C TRP A 42 6.39 -2.18 5.20
N ALA A 43 7.49 -2.93 5.11
CA ALA A 43 7.49 -4.31 4.70
C ALA A 43 8.27 -5.14 5.73
N VAL A 44 7.80 -6.34 6.01
CA VAL A 44 8.56 -7.34 6.76
C VAL A 44 8.82 -8.49 5.80
N THR A 45 10.09 -8.84 5.56
CA THR A 45 10.46 -9.84 4.55
C THR A 45 11.71 -10.62 4.97
N PRO A 46 11.86 -11.88 4.55
CA PRO A 46 13.14 -12.59 4.64
C PRO A 46 14.24 -11.81 3.89
N ARG A 47 15.51 -12.01 4.29
CA ARG A 47 16.67 -11.28 3.73
C ARG A 47 16.70 -11.23 2.20
N GLN A 48 16.31 -12.32 1.55
CA GLN A 48 16.29 -12.45 0.09
C GLN A 48 15.25 -11.54 -0.60
N GLY A 49 14.21 -11.08 0.10
CA GLY A 49 13.19 -10.17 -0.40
C GLY A 49 13.46 -8.69 -0.16
N LEU A 50 14.57 -8.32 0.49
CA LEU A 50 14.86 -6.94 0.88
C LEU A 50 14.82 -5.97 -0.31
N VAL A 51 15.48 -6.31 -1.42
CA VAL A 51 15.55 -5.44 -2.61
C VAL A 51 14.15 -5.20 -3.17
N VAL A 52 13.37 -6.28 -3.35
CA VAL A 52 12.00 -6.21 -3.88
C VAL A 52 11.10 -5.39 -2.94
N ALA A 53 11.21 -5.57 -1.63
CA ALA A 53 10.42 -4.82 -0.66
C ALA A 53 10.73 -3.31 -0.71
N VAL A 54 12.01 -2.93 -0.84
CA VAL A 54 12.42 -1.52 -0.97
C VAL A 54 11.90 -0.93 -2.27
N ASP A 55 12.04 -1.65 -3.39
CA ASP A 55 11.56 -1.19 -4.70
C ASP A 55 10.03 -0.98 -4.68
N VAL A 56 9.28 -1.91 -4.09
CA VAL A 56 7.82 -1.79 -3.95
C VAL A 56 7.43 -0.61 -3.07
N LEU A 57 8.07 -0.42 -1.91
CA LEU A 57 7.79 0.73 -1.05
C LEU A 57 8.13 2.06 -1.74
N ALA A 58 9.24 2.11 -2.50
CA ALA A 58 9.61 3.29 -3.27
C ALA A 58 8.59 3.59 -4.38
N GLU A 59 8.07 2.57 -5.05
CA GLU A 59 7.06 2.72 -6.08
C GLU A 59 5.73 3.23 -5.52
N VAL A 60 5.26 2.63 -4.42
CA VAL A 60 4.05 3.07 -3.69
C VAL A 60 4.17 4.55 -3.29
N LEU A 61 5.34 4.97 -2.81
CA LEU A 61 5.58 6.34 -2.38
C LEU A 61 5.71 7.35 -3.52
N THR A 62 6.31 6.98 -4.65
CA THR A 62 6.73 7.93 -5.69
C THR A 62 5.87 7.90 -6.94
N ALA A 63 5.10 6.83 -7.15
CA ALA A 63 4.28 6.63 -8.33
C ALA A 63 2.84 6.14 -8.04
N PRO A 64 2.14 6.64 -6.99
CA PRO A 64 0.75 6.23 -6.77
C PRO A 64 -0.13 6.66 -7.94
N ALA A 65 -1.11 5.82 -8.31
CA ALA A 65 -1.99 6.10 -9.44
C ALA A 65 -3.02 7.18 -9.10
N LEU A 66 -3.54 7.16 -7.87
CA LEU A 66 -4.54 8.09 -7.34
C LEU A 66 -5.73 8.28 -8.29
N ARG A 67 -6.26 7.18 -8.82
CA ARG A 67 -7.39 7.23 -9.76
C ARG A 67 -8.66 7.65 -9.03
N GLU A 68 -9.54 8.35 -9.73
CA GLU A 68 -10.81 8.78 -9.16
C GLU A 68 -11.70 7.59 -8.77
N GLU A 69 -11.69 6.52 -9.55
CA GLU A 69 -12.39 5.26 -9.24
C GLU A 69 -11.90 4.64 -7.92
N ASP A 70 -10.59 4.58 -7.68
CA ASP A 70 -9.99 4.08 -6.44
C ASP A 70 -10.45 4.91 -5.23
N PHE A 71 -10.60 6.22 -5.40
CA PHE A 71 -11.13 7.12 -4.36
C PHE A 71 -12.56 6.78 -3.99
N TRP A 72 -13.43 6.60 -4.97
CA TRP A 72 -14.84 6.30 -4.69
C TRP A 72 -15.01 4.94 -4.03
N GLU A 73 -14.21 3.95 -4.41
CA GLU A 73 -14.19 2.64 -3.76
C GLU A 73 -13.69 2.71 -2.31
N GLU A 74 -12.50 3.29 -2.08
CA GLU A 74 -11.91 3.35 -0.74
C GLU A 74 -12.71 4.21 0.22
N LYS A 75 -13.46 5.19 -0.29
CA LYS A 75 -14.37 5.97 0.54
C LYS A 75 -15.40 5.11 1.26
N LEU A 76 -15.90 4.06 0.60
CA LEU A 76 -16.86 3.17 1.23
C LEU A 76 -16.20 2.33 2.33
N VAL A 77 -14.97 1.86 2.09
CA VAL A 77 -14.18 1.08 3.07
C VAL A 77 -13.90 1.93 4.31
N VAL A 78 -13.36 3.13 4.13
CA VAL A 78 -13.02 4.04 5.24
C VAL A 78 -14.26 4.43 6.05
N LEU A 79 -15.40 4.68 5.39
CA LEU A 79 -16.65 4.98 6.10
C LEU A 79 -17.14 3.80 6.94
N GLU A 80 -16.90 2.56 6.50
CA GLU A 80 -17.26 1.37 7.26
C GLU A 80 -16.33 1.15 8.46
N GLU A 81 -15.03 1.44 8.31
CA GLU A 81 -14.07 1.40 9.42
C GLU A 81 -14.41 2.41 10.52
N MET A 82 -14.91 3.60 10.15
CA MET A 82 -15.36 4.62 11.11
C MET A 82 -16.60 4.21 11.93
N ARG A 83 -17.36 3.21 11.46
CA ARG A 83 -18.56 2.72 12.16
C ARG A 83 -18.25 1.62 13.16
N ARG A 84 -17.05 1.04 13.12
CA ARG A 84 -16.56 0.05 14.06
C ARG A 84 -15.92 0.72 15.26
#